data_AF-A0A212D5P1-F1
#
_entry.id   AF-A0A212D5P1-F1
#
_cell.length_a   1.000
_cell.length_b   1.000
_cell.length_c   1.000
_cell.angle_alpha   90.00
_cell.angle_beta   90.00
_cell.angle_gamma   90.00
#
_symmetry.space_group_name_H-M   'P 1'
#
loop_
_entity.id
_entity.type
_entity.pdbx_description
1 polymer ?
#
loop_
_entity_poly.entity_id
_entity_poly.type
_entity_poly.pdbx_seq_one_letter_code
_entity_poly.pdbx_strand_id
1 'polypeptide(L)'
;MKLSRIHHDQPVKPLDRAVFWVEFVMRHKGAKHLRPAFHDLTWYQHHSLDVIGFLLACVATVAFLVTKCCLFCCWKFGKTELTMKTVKGFCMLFLLHLCLLDSGRTGKVLVWPVDFSHWINLKVILEELHLRGHKITLLVPSQNLLIDHTKIPYNVEILQLSVTKEAFIEELSTLLYKETFELPKLSWWVRQIKLANLVRQFLLTNKRACESVFTNKELLSRLQAAKFDVCIADPLSFGGELVAELLNIPFILTFRFFYGNVIERLCAGLPMPSSYVPGITSKLTDNMTFIQRLENWLLYTVSDMIYTYYVFPEWDEYYSKV
;
A
#
# COMPACT_ATOMS: atom_id res chain seq x y z
N MET A 1 -23.22 22.57 2.53
CA MET A 1 -22.95 21.60 3.61
C MET A 1 -21.60 21.88 4.26
N LYS A 2 -21.50 21.87 5.60
CA LYS A 2 -20.27 22.18 6.37
C LYS A 2 -19.06 21.29 6.02
N LEU A 3 -19.29 19.98 5.91
CA LEU A 3 -18.23 18.99 5.62
C LEU A 3 -17.58 19.16 4.25
N SER A 4 -18.38 19.44 3.21
CA SER A 4 -17.84 19.72 1.87
C SER A 4 -16.94 20.96 1.89
N ARG A 5 -17.32 22.03 2.60
CA ARG A 5 -16.49 23.24 2.73
C ARG A 5 -15.14 22.92 3.39
N ILE A 6 -15.15 22.15 4.49
CA ILE A 6 -13.93 21.71 5.18
C ILE A 6 -13.07 20.84 4.26
N HIS A 7 -13.68 19.93 3.49
CA HIS A 7 -12.94 19.06 2.57
C HIS A 7 -12.27 19.84 1.43
N HIS A 8 -12.92 20.87 0.90
CA HIS A 8 -12.36 21.73 -0.15
C HIS A 8 -11.39 22.81 0.37
N ASP A 9 -11.36 23.06 1.68
CA ASP A 9 -10.47 24.03 2.32
C ASP A 9 -9.06 23.46 2.49
N GLN A 10 -8.35 23.35 1.37
CA GLN A 10 -6.98 22.82 1.31
C GLN A 10 -6.09 23.76 0.48
N PRO A 11 -4.81 23.96 0.88
CA PRO A 11 -3.92 24.92 0.23
C PRO A 11 -3.51 24.53 -1.20
N VAL A 12 -3.66 23.26 -1.57
CA VAL A 12 -3.32 22.72 -2.90
C VAL A 12 -4.51 21.91 -3.41
N LYS A 13 -4.90 22.14 -4.67
CA LYS A 13 -5.98 21.37 -5.30
C LYS A 13 -5.65 19.87 -5.30
N PRO A 14 -6.63 18.98 -5.08
CA PRO A 14 -6.38 17.53 -5.05
C PRO A 14 -5.69 16.99 -6.31
N LEU A 15 -6.08 17.47 -7.49
CA LEU A 15 -5.49 17.06 -8.77
C LEU A 15 -3.99 17.42 -8.86
N ASP A 16 -3.65 18.68 -8.55
CA ASP A 16 -2.26 19.15 -8.53
C ASP A 16 -1.41 18.33 -7.56
N ARG A 17 -1.96 17.98 -6.39
CA ARG A 17 -1.28 17.14 -5.41
C ARG A 17 -1.05 15.72 -5.92
N ALA A 18 -2.03 15.12 -6.57
CA ALA A 18 -1.91 13.77 -7.13
C ALA A 18 -0.81 13.73 -8.20
N VAL A 19 -0.84 14.68 -9.13
CA VAL A 19 0.14 14.80 -10.20
C VAL A 19 1.55 15.07 -9.65
N PHE A 20 1.67 15.96 -8.66
CA PHE A 20 2.94 16.19 -7.97
C PHE A 20 3.55 14.91 -7.41
N TRP A 21 2.76 14.04 -6.77
CA TRP A 21 3.26 12.78 -6.22
C TRP A 21 3.67 11.77 -7.30
N VAL A 22 2.95 11.75 -8.43
CA VAL A 22 3.33 10.93 -9.59
C VAL A 22 4.70 11.37 -10.12
N GLU A 23 4.86 12.67 -10.38
CA GLU A 23 6.13 13.23 -10.84
C GLU A 23 7.23 13.08 -9.79
N PHE A 24 6.90 13.16 -8.49
CA PHE A 24 7.87 13.00 -7.41
C PHE A 24 8.49 11.61 -7.42
N VAL A 25 7.66 10.56 -7.51
CA VAL A 25 8.11 9.17 -7.59
C VAL A 25 8.94 8.95 -8.86
N MET A 26 8.52 9.56 -9.96
CA MET A 26 9.24 9.52 -11.23
C MET A 26 10.64 10.16 -11.14
N ARG A 27 10.74 11.36 -10.57
CA ARG A 27 12.00 12.12 -10.38
C ARG A 27 12.98 11.39 -9.46
N HIS A 28 12.48 10.74 -8.42
CA HIS A 28 13.30 10.10 -7.39
C HIS A 28 13.45 8.58 -7.58
N LYS A 29 12.94 8.03 -8.69
CA LYS A 29 12.97 6.59 -8.99
C LYS A 29 12.41 5.75 -7.83
N GLY A 30 11.27 6.18 -7.31
CA GLY A 30 10.60 5.59 -6.16
C GLY A 30 10.52 6.54 -4.95
N ALA A 31 10.00 6.00 -3.84
CA ALA A 31 9.81 6.74 -2.59
C ALA A 31 10.38 5.96 -1.39
N LYS A 32 11.51 5.27 -1.56
CA LYS A 32 12.13 4.44 -0.49
C LYS A 32 12.40 5.23 0.79
N HIS A 33 12.73 6.52 0.67
CA HIS A 33 12.96 7.45 1.78
C HIS A 33 11.68 7.85 2.54
N LEU A 34 10.50 7.57 1.99
CA LEU A 34 9.20 7.74 2.66
C LEU A 34 8.67 6.42 3.24
N ARG A 35 9.38 5.31 3.01
CA ARG A 35 9.00 4.00 3.57
C ARG A 35 9.25 4.05 5.08
N PRO A 36 8.30 3.60 5.91
CA PRO A 36 8.53 3.48 7.35
C PRO A 36 9.74 2.59 7.65
N ALA A 37 10.62 3.04 8.56
CA ALA A 37 11.84 2.32 8.92
C ALA A 37 11.60 0.94 9.56
N PHE A 38 10.38 0.68 10.05
CA PHE A 38 10.06 -0.60 10.68
C PHE A 38 10.14 -1.80 9.72
N HIS A 39 10.04 -1.56 8.41
CA HIS A 39 10.20 -2.61 7.39
C HIS A 39 11.59 -3.27 7.41
N ASP A 40 12.59 -2.57 7.96
CA ASP A 40 13.96 -3.07 8.10
C ASP A 40 14.23 -3.64 9.51
N LEU A 41 13.23 -3.64 10.40
CA LEU A 41 13.34 -4.14 11.77
C LEU A 41 12.85 -5.58 11.89
N THR A 42 13.49 -6.35 12.77
CA THR A 42 12.98 -7.66 13.19
C THR A 42 11.73 -7.51 14.07
N TRP A 43 10.91 -8.57 14.16
CA TRP A 43 9.67 -8.53 14.94
C TRP A 43 9.90 -8.16 16.42
N TYR A 44 11.01 -8.57 17.01
CA TYR A 44 11.33 -8.26 18.42
C TYR A 44 11.86 -6.84 18.59
N GLN A 45 12.61 -6.29 17.63
CA GLN A 45 13.02 -4.88 17.62
C GLN A 45 11.82 -3.94 17.45
N HIS A 46 10.90 -4.29 16.54
CA HIS A 46 9.66 -3.53 16.34
C HIS A 46 8.84 -3.40 17.64
N HIS A 47 8.77 -4.46 18.44
CA HIS A 47 8.09 -4.47 19.73
C HIS A 47 9.00 -4.10 20.91
N SER A 48 10.23 -3.62 20.64
CA SER A 48 11.23 -3.22 21.64
C SER A 48 11.53 -4.29 22.71
N LEU A 49 11.41 -5.57 22.37
CA LEU A 49 11.62 -6.68 23.32
C LEU A 49 13.09 -6.82 23.73
N ASP A 50 14.01 -6.43 22.85
CA ASP A 50 15.44 -6.32 23.13
C ASP A 50 15.73 -5.24 24.18
N VAL A 51 15.12 -4.06 24.05
CA VAL A 51 15.21 -2.96 25.03
C VAL A 51 14.58 -3.36 26.36
N ILE A 52 13.38 -3.95 26.33
CA ILE A 52 12.71 -4.44 27.54
C ILE A 52 13.57 -5.50 28.23
N GLY A 53 14.11 -6.46 27.48
CA GLY A 53 15.01 -7.49 27.98
C GLY A 53 16.27 -6.90 28.62
N PHE A 54 16.90 -5.91 27.98
CA PHE A 54 18.06 -5.20 28.52
C PHE A 54 17.73 -4.47 29.83
N LEU A 55 16.62 -3.73 29.88
CA LEU A 55 16.18 -3.03 31.10
C LEU A 55 15.90 -4.00 32.26
N LEU A 56 15.24 -5.12 31.98
CA LEU A 56 15.00 -6.18 32.97
C LEU A 56 16.31 -6.78 33.48
N ALA A 57 17.30 -7.00 32.61
CA ALA A 57 18.62 -7.49 33.00
C ALA A 57 19.39 -6.48 33.88
N CYS A 58 19.30 -5.18 33.57
CA CYS A 58 19.86 -4.13 34.43
C CYS A 58 19.21 -4.14 35.83
N VAL A 59 17.88 -4.21 35.90
CA VAL A 59 17.15 -4.29 37.18
C VAL A 59 17.54 -5.56 37.95
N ALA A 60 17.62 -6.71 37.29
CA ALA A 60 18.03 -7.96 37.92
C ALA A 60 19.48 -7.89 38.44
N THR A 61 20.38 -7.26 37.69
CA THR A 61 21.78 -7.08 38.10
C THR A 61 21.89 -6.13 39.29
N VAL A 62 21.16 -5.00 39.27
CA VAL A 62 21.11 -4.08 40.42
C VAL A 62 20.50 -4.78 41.63
N ALA A 63 19.41 -5.52 41.47
CA ALA A 63 18.80 -6.29 42.56
C ALA A 63 19.75 -7.36 43.11
N PHE A 64 20.49 -8.06 42.24
CA PHE A 64 21.52 -9.03 42.64
C PHE A 64 22.66 -8.36 43.40
N LEU A 65 23.18 -7.24 42.89
CA LEU A 65 24.23 -6.46 43.54
C LEU A 65 23.76 -5.91 44.88
N VAL A 66 22.55 -5.36 44.97
CA VAL A 66 21.94 -4.92 46.24
C VAL A 66 21.78 -6.09 47.19
N THR A 67 21.31 -7.25 46.73
CA THR A 67 21.20 -8.46 47.57
C THR A 67 22.56 -8.92 48.06
N LYS A 68 23.57 -8.91 47.20
CA LYS A 68 24.96 -9.26 47.55
C LYS A 68 25.61 -8.21 48.44
N CYS A 69 25.33 -6.92 48.26
CA CYS A 69 25.78 -5.83 49.11
C CYS A 69 25.08 -5.87 50.48
N CYS A 70 23.79 -6.19 50.54
CA CYS A 70 23.05 -6.46 51.77
C CYS A 70 23.62 -7.70 52.50
N LEU A 71 24.11 -8.71 51.77
CA LEU A 71 24.85 -9.85 52.33
C LEU A 71 26.33 -9.54 52.63
N PHE A 72 26.89 -8.48 52.07
CA PHE A 72 28.30 -8.07 52.17
C PHE A 72 28.51 -6.82 53.05
N CYS A 73 27.47 -6.30 53.70
CA CYS A 73 27.56 -5.28 54.75
C CYS A 73 28.15 -5.84 56.06
N CYS A 74 29.33 -6.47 55.96
CA CYS A 74 30.37 -6.63 56.96
C CYS A 74 31.77 -6.59 56.29
N TRP A 75 32.10 -5.58 55.47
CA TRP A 75 33.43 -4.95 55.55
C TRP A 75 33.62 -3.65 54.73
N LYS A 76 33.97 -2.63 55.51
CA LYS A 76 34.71 -1.36 55.32
C LYS A 76 34.77 -0.58 53.99
N PHE A 77 34.67 0.73 54.24
CA PHE A 77 34.75 1.92 53.37
C PHE A 77 36.15 2.30 52.88
N GLY A 78 36.22 2.91 51.70
CA GLY A 78 37.34 3.73 51.20
C GLY A 78 36.97 4.60 49.98
N LYS A 79 36.91 5.92 50.20
CA LYS A 79 36.87 7.14 49.32
C LYS A 79 37.77 7.11 48.06
N THR A 80 37.68 7.90 46.97
CA THR A 80 36.85 8.90 46.23
C THR A 80 37.57 8.99 44.84
N GLU A 81 37.00 9.17 43.63
CA GLU A 81 36.52 10.39 42.93
C GLU A 81 36.09 9.97 41.51
N LEU A 82 35.02 10.58 40.99
CA LEU A 82 34.55 10.47 39.61
C LEU A 82 34.81 11.80 38.89
N THR A 83 35.65 11.80 37.86
CA THR A 83 35.77 12.90 36.90
C THR A 83 34.82 12.67 35.72
N MET A 84 33.81 13.53 35.55
CA MET A 84 33.07 13.69 34.30
C MET A 84 33.89 14.50 33.30
N LYS A 85 34.04 14.00 32.07
CA LYS A 85 34.47 14.82 30.93
C LYS A 85 33.26 15.26 30.12
N THR A 86 33.18 16.57 29.89
CA THR A 86 32.32 17.23 28.91
C THR A 86 32.90 17.03 27.51
N VAL A 87 32.05 16.82 26.50
CA VAL A 87 32.37 17.10 25.10
C VAL A 87 31.26 17.99 24.54
N LYS A 88 31.61 19.23 24.20
CA LYS A 88 30.87 20.06 23.25
C LYS A 88 31.62 20.03 21.93
N GLY A 89 30.92 19.77 20.84
CA GLY A 89 31.37 20.01 19.47
C GLY A 89 30.19 20.52 18.66
N PHE A 90 30.35 21.70 18.06
CA PHE A 90 29.33 22.46 17.32
C PHE A 90 29.63 22.37 15.81
N CYS A 91 28.54 22.42 15.02
CA CYS A 91 28.38 22.79 13.59
C CYS A 91 29.41 22.43 12.51
N MET A 92 28.88 22.00 11.35
CA MET A 92 28.95 22.83 10.13
C MET A 92 27.75 22.53 9.23
N LEU A 93 26.93 23.56 9.04
CA LEU A 93 25.86 23.62 8.06
C LEU A 93 26.44 23.91 6.67
N PHE A 94 25.59 23.62 5.69
CA PHE A 94 25.53 24.29 4.40
C PHE A 94 26.64 23.95 3.42
N LEU A 95 26.31 23.04 2.50
CA LEU A 95 26.65 23.11 1.08
C LEU A 95 25.91 21.98 0.34
N LEU A 96 24.61 22.17 0.10
CA LEU A 96 23.92 21.47 -0.99
C LEU A 96 23.12 22.54 -1.75
N HIS A 97 23.83 23.34 -2.53
CA HIS A 97 23.94 23.15 -3.99
C HIS A 97 22.56 23.00 -4.65
N LEU A 98 21.98 24.16 -4.99
CA LEU A 98 21.65 24.51 -6.37
C LEU A 98 21.38 23.31 -7.30
N CYS A 99 20.24 22.66 -7.10
CA CYS A 99 19.58 21.79 -8.10
C CYS A 99 18.09 22.14 -8.23
N LEU A 100 17.72 23.42 -8.06
CA LEU A 100 16.34 23.90 -8.19
C LEU A 100 16.05 24.51 -9.56
N LEU A 101 16.52 23.84 -10.61
CA LEU A 101 15.96 23.99 -11.95
C LEU A 101 15.31 22.64 -12.28
N ASP A 102 14.13 22.41 -11.72
CA ASP A 102 13.26 21.31 -12.15
C ASP A 102 12.78 21.66 -13.56
N SER A 103 13.61 21.34 -14.53
CA SER A 103 13.30 21.44 -15.95
C SER A 103 12.20 20.40 -16.17
N GLY A 104 10.96 20.83 -16.40
CA GLY A 104 9.77 19.96 -16.49
C GLY A 104 10.09 18.65 -17.22
N ARG A 105 10.32 17.58 -16.44
CA ARG A 105 10.75 16.30 -17.00
C ARG A 105 9.51 15.60 -17.49
N THR A 106 9.31 15.61 -18.80
CA THR A 106 8.37 14.70 -19.46
C THR A 106 8.82 13.27 -19.19
N GLY A 107 7.93 12.42 -18.69
CA GLY A 107 8.23 11.02 -18.40
C GLY A 107 7.24 10.07 -19.03
N LYS A 108 7.62 8.80 -19.12
CA LYS A 108 6.80 7.73 -19.68
C LYS A 108 6.05 7.01 -18.56
N VAL A 109 4.73 7.11 -18.57
CA VAL A 109 3.83 6.56 -17.55
C VAL A 109 3.15 5.31 -18.13
N LEU A 110 3.38 4.17 -17.49
CA LEU A 110 2.60 2.96 -17.74
C LEU A 110 1.39 2.95 -16.81
N VAL A 111 0.23 2.52 -17.30
CA VAL A 111 -1.01 2.50 -16.52
C VAL A 111 -1.63 1.12 -16.55
N TRP A 112 -1.94 0.59 -15.36
CA TRP A 112 -2.71 -0.62 -15.13
C TRP A 112 -4.07 -0.24 -14.49
N PRO A 113 -5.10 0.06 -15.31
CA PRO A 113 -6.36 0.60 -14.85
C PRO A 113 -7.37 -0.48 -14.46
N VAL A 114 -8.38 -0.07 -13.67
CA VAL A 114 -9.65 -0.78 -13.50
C VAL A 114 -10.77 0.08 -14.06
N ASP A 115 -11.80 -0.57 -14.60
CA ASP A 115 -12.92 0.08 -15.28
C ASP A 115 -13.88 0.84 -14.31
N PHE A 116 -14.96 1.43 -14.83
CA PHE A 116 -16.00 2.12 -14.06
C PHE A 116 -15.51 3.32 -13.23
N SER A 117 -15.87 3.39 -11.94
CA SER A 117 -15.56 4.51 -11.04
C SER A 117 -14.06 4.72 -10.86
N HIS A 118 -13.28 3.65 -10.96
CA HIS A 118 -11.82 3.67 -10.87
C HIS A 118 -11.23 4.41 -12.06
N TRP A 119 -11.70 4.06 -13.26
CA TRP A 119 -11.33 4.74 -14.48
C TRP A 119 -11.72 6.22 -14.47
N ILE A 120 -12.91 6.58 -13.99
CA ILE A 120 -13.34 8.00 -13.93
C ILE A 120 -12.37 8.85 -13.11
N ASN A 121 -11.94 8.36 -11.95
CA ASN A 121 -10.98 9.07 -11.10
C ASN A 121 -9.58 9.12 -11.74
N LEU A 122 -9.11 7.99 -12.26
CA LEU A 122 -7.79 7.88 -12.85
C LEU A 122 -7.66 8.73 -14.12
N LYS A 123 -8.68 8.76 -14.96
CA LYS A 123 -8.71 9.51 -16.22
C LYS A 123 -8.39 10.98 -16.01
N VAL A 124 -8.93 11.63 -14.98
CA VAL A 124 -8.66 13.05 -14.67
C VAL A 124 -7.18 13.29 -14.37
N ILE A 125 -6.53 12.37 -13.65
CA ILE A 125 -5.11 12.44 -13.34
C ILE A 125 -4.27 12.24 -14.62
N LEU A 126 -4.65 11.26 -15.46
CA LEU A 126 -3.96 10.98 -16.72
C LEU A 126 -4.08 12.11 -17.73
N GLU A 127 -5.23 12.78 -17.81
CA GLU A 127 -5.42 13.96 -18.65
C GLU A 127 -4.50 15.10 -18.22
N GLU A 128 -4.40 15.36 -16.92
CA GLU A 128 -3.49 16.39 -16.41
C GLU A 128 -2.00 16.03 -16.64
N LEU A 129 -1.62 14.76 -16.43
CA LEU A 129 -0.28 14.28 -16.77
C LEU A 129 0.02 14.42 -18.27
N HIS A 130 -0.96 14.11 -19.12
CA HIS A 130 -0.82 14.28 -20.56
C HIS A 130 -0.63 15.76 -20.94
N LEU A 131 -1.42 16.67 -20.35
CA LEU A 131 -1.31 18.12 -20.55
C LEU A 131 0.06 18.65 -20.12
N ARG A 132 0.67 18.06 -19.08
CA ARG A 132 2.04 18.36 -18.62
C ARG A 132 3.13 17.72 -19.48
N GLY A 133 2.77 17.05 -20.58
CA GLY A 133 3.70 16.49 -21.55
C GLY A 133 4.19 15.07 -21.25
N HIS A 134 3.61 14.38 -20.27
CA HIS A 134 3.92 12.98 -20.01
C HIS A 134 3.38 12.07 -21.11
N LYS A 135 4.18 11.07 -21.50
CA LYS A 135 3.79 10.06 -22.47
C LYS A 135 3.14 8.89 -21.73
N ILE A 136 1.86 8.68 -21.98
CA ILE A 136 1.07 7.68 -21.26
C ILE A 136 0.83 6.47 -22.17
N THR A 137 0.91 5.26 -21.59
CA THR A 137 0.49 4.00 -22.22
C THR A 137 -0.38 3.22 -21.26
N LEU A 138 -1.58 2.85 -21.70
CA LEU A 138 -2.50 2.02 -20.92
C LEU A 138 -2.41 0.57 -21.34
N LEU A 139 -2.41 -0.33 -20.37
CA LEU A 139 -2.62 -1.76 -20.60
C LEU A 139 -4.08 -2.09 -20.31
N VAL A 140 -4.91 -2.26 -21.34
CA VAL A 140 -6.36 -2.43 -21.17
C VAL A 140 -6.79 -3.83 -21.59
N PRO A 141 -7.46 -4.60 -20.72
CA PRO A 141 -8.09 -5.87 -21.11
C PRO A 141 -9.08 -5.70 -22.27
N SER A 142 -9.12 -6.63 -23.21
CA SER A 142 -10.02 -6.60 -24.37
C SER A 142 -11.52 -6.61 -24.01
N GLN A 143 -11.87 -6.96 -22.77
CA GLN A 143 -13.24 -7.00 -22.23
C GLN A 143 -13.66 -5.67 -21.56
N ASN A 144 -12.84 -4.61 -21.66
CA ASN A 144 -13.16 -3.30 -21.10
C ASN A 144 -14.52 -2.77 -21.57
N LEU A 145 -15.17 -2.03 -20.69
CA LEU A 145 -16.55 -1.56 -20.78
C LEU A 145 -16.63 -0.05 -20.95
N LEU A 146 -15.93 0.75 -20.14
CA LEU A 146 -16.06 2.22 -20.15
C LEU A 146 -14.90 2.93 -20.87
N ILE A 147 -13.74 2.28 -20.99
CA ILE A 147 -12.55 2.89 -21.58
C ILE A 147 -12.69 2.96 -23.11
N ASP A 148 -13.15 4.09 -23.64
CA ASP A 148 -13.26 4.34 -25.09
C ASP A 148 -11.91 4.83 -25.65
N HIS A 149 -11.15 3.90 -26.25
CA HIS A 149 -9.83 4.17 -26.82
C HIS A 149 -9.84 5.23 -27.93
N THR A 150 -10.97 5.45 -28.60
CA THR A 150 -11.08 6.44 -29.69
C THR A 150 -11.09 7.87 -29.17
N LYS A 151 -11.42 8.07 -27.88
CA LYS A 151 -11.53 9.38 -27.24
C LYS A 151 -10.37 9.69 -26.30
N ILE A 152 -9.33 8.88 -26.34
CA ILE A 152 -8.18 8.96 -25.45
C ILE A 152 -6.98 9.51 -26.23
N PRO A 153 -6.30 10.57 -25.74
CA PRO A 153 -5.21 11.22 -26.47
C PRO A 153 -3.85 10.54 -26.25
N TYR A 154 -3.79 9.40 -25.56
CA TYR A 154 -2.57 8.66 -25.24
C TYR A 154 -2.61 7.21 -25.72
N ASN A 155 -1.46 6.54 -25.71
CA ASN A 155 -1.30 5.20 -26.27
C ASN A 155 -2.09 4.15 -25.48
N VAL A 156 -2.66 3.18 -26.19
CA VAL A 156 -3.41 2.07 -25.61
C VAL A 156 -2.87 0.76 -26.17
N GLU A 157 -2.49 -0.14 -25.28
CA GLU A 157 -2.12 -1.51 -25.57
C GLU A 157 -3.25 -2.43 -25.09
N ILE A 158 -3.89 -3.14 -26.02
CA ILE A 158 -5.01 -4.03 -25.70
C ILE A 158 -4.47 -5.42 -25.32
N LEU A 159 -4.74 -5.84 -24.10
CA LEU A 159 -4.44 -7.17 -23.60
C LEU A 159 -5.52 -8.15 -24.07
N GLN A 160 -5.18 -9.00 -25.02
CA GLN A 160 -6.10 -9.99 -25.57
C GLN A 160 -6.32 -11.11 -24.56
N LEU A 161 -7.55 -11.24 -24.05
CA LEU A 161 -7.94 -12.34 -23.16
C LEU A 161 -8.83 -13.34 -23.88
N SER A 162 -8.74 -14.61 -23.49
CA SER A 162 -9.51 -15.72 -24.08
C SER A 162 -11.01 -15.70 -23.76
N VAL A 163 -11.44 -14.88 -22.81
CA VAL A 163 -12.82 -14.82 -22.31
C VAL A 163 -13.63 -13.81 -23.13
N THR A 164 -14.89 -14.11 -23.45
CA THR A 164 -15.74 -13.15 -24.17
C THR A 164 -16.16 -12.00 -23.27
N LYS A 165 -16.52 -10.86 -23.88
CA LYS A 165 -16.99 -9.68 -23.13
C LYS A 165 -18.30 -9.97 -22.40
N GLU A 166 -19.17 -10.77 -22.99
CA GLU A 166 -20.46 -11.18 -22.42
C GLU A 166 -20.27 -12.03 -21.17
N ALA A 167 -19.38 -13.03 -21.22
CA ALA A 167 -19.07 -13.89 -20.08
C ALA A 167 -18.46 -13.08 -18.93
N PHE A 168 -17.59 -12.11 -19.24
CA PHE A 168 -17.02 -11.20 -18.23
C PHE A 168 -18.10 -10.33 -17.57
N ILE A 169 -19.04 -9.77 -18.37
CA ILE A 169 -20.17 -8.98 -17.84
C ILE A 169 -21.05 -9.82 -16.92
N GLU A 170 -21.34 -11.08 -17.28
CA GLU A 170 -22.13 -11.99 -16.46
C GLU A 170 -21.43 -12.30 -15.13
N GLU A 171 -20.13 -12.62 -15.17
CA GLU A 171 -19.29 -12.88 -14.00
C GLU A 171 -19.28 -11.67 -13.06
N LEU A 172 -19.02 -10.47 -13.60
CA LEU A 172 -19.00 -9.22 -12.84
C LEU A 172 -20.37 -8.88 -12.26
N SER A 173 -21.44 -8.99 -13.05
CA SER A 173 -22.81 -8.68 -12.61
C SER A 173 -23.25 -9.60 -11.48
N THR A 174 -22.87 -10.87 -11.54
CA THR A 174 -23.14 -11.85 -10.48
C THR A 174 -22.40 -11.49 -9.19
N LEU A 175 -21.13 -11.08 -9.27
CA LEU A 175 -20.36 -10.64 -8.11
C LEU A 175 -20.98 -9.40 -7.46
N LEU A 176 -21.31 -8.38 -8.27
CA LEU A 176 -21.93 -7.13 -7.81
C LEU A 176 -23.30 -7.36 -7.19
N TYR A 177 -24.12 -8.24 -7.78
CA TYR A 177 -25.44 -8.58 -7.23
C TYR A 177 -25.32 -9.23 -5.85
N LYS A 178 -24.41 -10.19 -5.69
CA LYS A 178 -24.17 -10.87 -4.40
C LYS A 178 -23.66 -9.89 -3.35
N GLU A 179 -22.70 -9.05 -3.71
CA GLU A 179 -22.12 -8.05 -2.82
C GLU A 179 -23.18 -7.02 -2.37
N THR A 180 -23.99 -6.52 -3.31
CA THR A 180 -24.97 -5.45 -3.06
C THR A 180 -26.23 -5.96 -2.34
N PHE A 181 -26.78 -7.11 -2.76
CA PHE A 181 -28.13 -7.51 -2.36
C PHE A 181 -28.18 -8.76 -1.47
N GLU A 182 -27.15 -9.59 -1.45
CA GLU A 182 -27.11 -10.80 -0.62
C GLU A 182 -26.30 -10.60 0.65
N LEU A 183 -25.05 -10.12 0.56
CA LEU A 183 -24.17 -9.96 1.71
C LEU A 183 -24.76 -9.14 2.86
N PRO A 184 -25.48 -8.02 2.63
CA PRO A 184 -26.04 -7.23 3.72
C PRO A 184 -27.10 -7.97 4.54
N LYS A 185 -27.74 -8.99 3.97
CA LYS A 185 -28.79 -9.79 4.64
C LYS A 185 -28.23 -10.86 5.56
N LEU A 186 -26.93 -11.15 5.48
CA LEU A 186 -26.27 -12.20 6.24
C LEU A 186 -25.82 -11.71 7.61
N SER A 187 -25.71 -12.65 8.55
CA SER A 187 -25.03 -12.42 9.82
C SER A 187 -23.57 -12.03 9.59
N TRP A 188 -22.98 -11.31 10.55
CA TRP A 188 -21.63 -10.77 10.40
C TRP A 188 -20.59 -11.86 10.05
N TRP A 189 -20.61 -13.01 10.73
CA TRP A 189 -19.68 -14.12 10.48
C TRP A 189 -19.80 -14.70 9.08
N VAL A 190 -21.04 -15.02 8.66
CA VAL A 190 -21.29 -15.60 7.33
C VAL A 190 -20.96 -14.59 6.24
N ARG A 191 -21.18 -13.29 6.49
CA ARG A 191 -20.80 -12.22 5.58
C ARG A 191 -19.29 -12.20 5.34
N GLN A 192 -18.45 -12.28 6.38
CA GLN A 192 -16.99 -12.27 6.21
C GLN A 192 -16.50 -13.41 5.31
N ILE A 193 -17.01 -14.63 5.53
CA ILE A 193 -16.64 -15.81 4.73
C ILE A 193 -17.09 -15.66 3.27
N LYS A 194 -18.35 -15.25 3.04
CA LYS A 194 -18.85 -15.08 1.68
C LYS A 194 -18.12 -13.95 0.95
N LEU A 195 -17.82 -12.86 1.64
CA LEU A 195 -17.07 -11.75 1.11
C LEU A 195 -15.66 -12.19 0.69
N ALA A 196 -14.97 -12.97 1.52
CA ALA A 196 -13.67 -13.55 1.19
C ALA A 196 -13.71 -14.37 -0.10
N ASN A 197 -14.75 -15.19 -0.27
CA ASN A 197 -14.94 -15.98 -1.49
C ASN A 197 -15.17 -15.09 -2.72
N LEU A 198 -15.96 -14.02 -2.59
CA LEU A 198 -16.19 -13.08 -3.69
C LEU A 198 -14.90 -12.32 -4.06
N VAL A 199 -14.13 -11.86 -3.08
CA VAL A 199 -12.84 -11.18 -3.31
C VAL A 199 -11.86 -12.15 -3.97
N ARG A 200 -11.76 -13.39 -3.47
CA ARG A 200 -10.92 -14.42 -4.07
C ARG A 200 -11.32 -14.66 -5.53
N GLN A 201 -12.60 -14.90 -5.80
CA GLN A 201 -13.10 -15.08 -7.17
C GLN A 201 -12.74 -13.89 -8.06
N PHE A 202 -13.04 -12.66 -7.62
CA PHE A 202 -12.73 -11.46 -8.36
C PHE A 202 -11.23 -11.33 -8.70
N LEU A 203 -10.34 -11.59 -7.74
CA LEU A 203 -8.90 -11.54 -7.98
C LEU A 203 -8.48 -12.61 -8.99
N LEU A 204 -8.99 -13.85 -8.89
CA LEU A 204 -8.68 -14.91 -9.85
C LEU A 204 -9.17 -14.60 -11.27
N THR A 205 -10.32 -13.95 -11.41
CA THR A 205 -10.81 -13.45 -12.69
C THR A 205 -9.84 -12.42 -13.28
N ASN A 206 -9.38 -11.48 -12.47
CA ASN A 206 -8.44 -10.43 -12.89
C ASN A 206 -7.03 -10.97 -13.20
N LYS A 207 -6.63 -12.09 -12.60
CA LYS A 207 -5.35 -12.75 -12.87
C LYS A 207 -5.13 -13.05 -14.37
N ARG A 208 -6.21 -13.33 -15.12
CA ARG A 208 -6.15 -13.57 -16.58
C ARG A 208 -5.48 -12.41 -17.33
N ALA A 209 -5.73 -11.17 -16.92
CA ALA A 209 -5.10 -9.99 -17.51
C ALA A 209 -3.59 -9.97 -17.23
N CYS A 210 -3.20 -10.22 -15.98
CA CYS A 210 -1.80 -10.33 -15.59
C CYS A 210 -1.07 -11.46 -16.36
N GLU A 211 -1.69 -12.64 -16.45
CA GLU A 211 -1.16 -13.79 -17.19
C GLU A 211 -0.97 -13.50 -18.68
N SER A 212 -1.88 -12.73 -19.30
CA SER A 212 -1.76 -12.35 -20.72
C SER A 212 -0.51 -11.51 -21.01
N VAL A 213 -0.07 -10.69 -20.05
CA VAL A 213 1.18 -9.91 -20.18
C VAL A 213 2.38 -10.82 -20.01
N PHE A 214 2.37 -11.64 -18.96
CA PHE A 214 3.50 -12.49 -18.60
C PHE A 214 3.79 -13.58 -19.66
N THR A 215 2.73 -14.20 -20.19
CA THR A 215 2.86 -15.26 -21.20
C THR A 215 3.25 -14.72 -22.58
N ASN A 216 3.00 -13.44 -22.84
CA ASN A 216 3.32 -12.79 -24.11
C ASN A 216 4.74 -12.17 -24.09
N LYS A 217 5.74 -12.97 -24.46
CA LYS A 217 7.16 -12.55 -24.49
C LYS A 217 7.42 -11.35 -25.41
N GLU A 218 6.68 -11.25 -26.52
CA GLU A 218 6.82 -10.13 -27.45
C GLU A 218 6.33 -8.82 -26.82
N LEU A 219 5.14 -8.85 -26.22
CA LEU A 219 4.59 -7.71 -25.48
C LEU A 219 5.53 -7.29 -24.35
N LEU A 220 5.98 -8.23 -23.51
CA LEU A 220 6.88 -7.94 -22.40
C LEU A 220 8.19 -7.30 -22.89
N SER A 221 8.76 -7.82 -23.98
CA SER A 221 9.97 -7.25 -24.59
C SER A 221 9.75 -5.82 -25.10
N ARG A 222 8.59 -5.54 -25.72
CA ARG A 222 8.22 -4.17 -26.13
C ARG A 222 8.08 -3.23 -24.94
N LEU A 223 7.43 -3.68 -23.85
CA LEU A 223 7.30 -2.89 -22.62
C LEU A 223 8.66 -2.60 -21.97
N GLN A 224 9.58 -3.56 -21.95
CA GLN A 224 10.95 -3.37 -21.46
C GLN A 224 11.77 -2.42 -22.34
N ALA A 225 11.59 -2.50 -23.66
CA ALA A 225 12.23 -1.61 -24.62
C ALA A 225 11.68 -0.18 -24.55
N ALA A 226 10.42 0.00 -24.14
CA ALA A 226 9.78 1.29 -24.02
C ALA A 226 10.38 2.18 -22.91
N LYS A 227 11.06 1.60 -21.91
CA LYS A 227 11.73 2.31 -20.79
C LYS A 227 10.79 3.29 -20.08
N PHE A 228 9.71 2.77 -19.52
CA PHE A 228 8.81 3.54 -18.66
C PHE A 228 9.53 4.07 -17.41
N ASP A 229 9.05 5.17 -16.86
CA ASP A 229 9.63 5.79 -15.66
C ASP A 229 8.85 5.47 -14.38
N VAL A 230 7.54 5.20 -14.51
CA VAL A 230 6.64 4.88 -13.40
C VAL A 230 5.43 4.09 -13.91
N CYS A 231 4.93 3.18 -13.07
CA CYS A 231 3.64 2.52 -13.26
C CYS A 231 2.58 3.12 -12.33
N ILE A 232 1.39 3.43 -12.84
CA ILE A 232 0.22 3.75 -12.03
C ILE A 232 -0.70 2.53 -12.08
N ALA A 233 -0.86 1.86 -10.95
CA ALA A 233 -1.63 0.62 -10.84
C ALA A 233 -2.85 0.79 -9.94
N ASP A 234 -3.97 0.22 -10.35
CA ASP A 234 -5.17 0.15 -9.54
C ASP A 234 -5.15 -1.10 -8.65
N PRO A 235 -5.15 -0.97 -7.31
CA PRO A 235 -4.99 -2.11 -6.40
C PRO A 235 -6.16 -3.09 -6.37
N LEU A 236 -7.30 -2.81 -7.03
CA LEU A 236 -8.36 -3.82 -7.17
C LEU A 236 -7.98 -4.91 -8.17
N SER A 237 -7.14 -4.62 -9.16
CA SER A 237 -6.67 -5.59 -10.14
C SER A 237 -5.18 -5.79 -9.99
N PHE A 238 -4.80 -6.91 -9.37
CA PHE A 238 -3.40 -7.27 -9.20
C PHE A 238 -2.72 -7.49 -10.55
N GLY A 239 -1.42 -7.24 -10.58
CA GLY A 239 -0.55 -7.45 -11.74
C GLY A 239 0.14 -6.18 -12.23
N GLY A 240 -0.41 -4.99 -11.96
CA GLY A 240 0.25 -3.73 -12.30
C GLY A 240 1.57 -3.52 -11.56
N GLU A 241 1.61 -3.91 -10.29
CA GLU A 241 2.80 -3.96 -9.44
C GLU A 241 3.81 -5.02 -9.89
N LEU A 242 3.33 -6.19 -10.34
CA LEU A 242 4.20 -7.25 -10.86
C LEU A 242 4.83 -6.83 -12.19
N VAL A 243 4.05 -6.25 -13.09
CA VAL A 243 4.55 -5.67 -14.34
C VAL A 243 5.57 -4.57 -14.04
N ALA A 244 5.33 -3.73 -13.04
CA ALA A 244 6.29 -2.71 -12.64
C ALA A 244 7.63 -3.32 -12.16
N GLU A 245 7.57 -4.39 -11.36
CA GLU A 245 8.75 -5.12 -10.90
C GLU A 245 9.53 -5.74 -12.08
N LEU A 246 8.83 -6.40 -13.03
CA LEU A 246 9.43 -6.98 -14.24
C LEU A 246 10.09 -5.95 -15.17
N LEU A 247 9.58 -4.72 -15.15
CA LEU A 247 10.14 -3.60 -15.89
C LEU A 247 11.22 -2.85 -15.09
N ASN A 248 11.42 -3.20 -13.80
CA ASN A 248 12.29 -2.52 -12.85
C ASN A 248 11.98 -1.02 -12.74
N ILE A 249 10.70 -0.68 -12.57
CA ILE A 249 10.20 0.69 -12.41
C ILE A 249 9.40 0.83 -11.12
N PRO A 250 9.40 2.01 -10.47
CA PRO A 250 8.54 2.24 -9.32
C PRO A 250 7.06 2.23 -9.74
N PHE A 251 6.18 1.83 -8.83
CA PHE A 251 4.74 1.91 -9.03
C PHE A 251 4.03 2.77 -7.97
N ILE A 252 2.85 3.28 -8.33
CA ILE A 252 1.96 4.05 -7.48
C ILE A 252 0.59 3.39 -7.51
N LEU A 253 0.03 3.13 -6.34
CA LEU A 253 -1.34 2.65 -6.21
C LEU A 253 -2.31 3.85 -6.23
N THR A 254 -3.36 3.77 -7.05
CA THR A 254 -4.31 4.88 -7.26
C THR A 254 -5.12 5.25 -6.02
N PHE A 255 -5.32 4.32 -5.10
CA PHE A 255 -6.00 4.53 -3.81
C PHE A 255 -5.60 3.43 -2.82
N ARG A 256 -6.15 3.50 -1.61
CA ARG A 256 -6.00 2.49 -0.55
C ARG A 256 -7.35 1.83 -0.36
N PHE A 257 -7.42 0.53 -0.61
CA PHE A 257 -8.63 -0.25 -0.38
C PHE A 257 -8.31 -1.72 -0.27
N PHE A 258 -8.22 -2.23 0.95
CA PHE A 258 -8.36 -3.65 1.22
C PHE A 258 -9.19 -3.88 2.49
N TYR A 259 -10.04 -4.90 2.47
CA TYR A 259 -10.88 -5.23 3.62
C TYR A 259 -10.04 -5.47 4.87
N GLY A 260 -10.47 -4.91 6.01
CA GLY A 260 -9.69 -4.96 7.25
C GLY A 260 -8.37 -4.17 7.21
N ASN A 261 -8.13 -3.38 6.15
CA ASN A 261 -6.89 -2.65 5.90
C ASN A 261 -5.65 -3.55 5.78
N VAL A 262 -5.82 -4.76 5.24
CA VAL A 262 -4.79 -5.82 5.29
C VAL A 262 -3.56 -5.43 4.48
N ILE A 263 -3.71 -5.04 3.20
CA ILE A 263 -2.55 -4.67 2.38
C ILE A 263 -1.90 -3.38 2.89
N GLU A 264 -2.71 -2.41 3.31
CA GLU A 264 -2.22 -1.16 3.86
C GLU A 264 -1.33 -1.38 5.09
N ARG A 265 -1.73 -2.31 5.97
CA ARG A 265 -0.97 -2.63 7.17
C ARG A 265 0.20 -3.57 6.90
N LEU A 266 -0.07 -4.72 6.29
CA LEU A 266 0.90 -5.81 6.18
C LEU A 266 1.92 -5.57 5.08
N CYS A 267 1.50 -4.99 3.95
CA CYS A 267 2.38 -4.75 2.81
C CYS A 267 2.94 -3.32 2.82
N ALA A 268 2.07 -2.31 2.95
CA ALA A 268 2.50 -0.90 2.90
C ALA A 268 3.07 -0.40 4.24
N GLY A 269 2.69 -1.03 5.35
CA GLY A 269 3.20 -0.65 6.68
C GLY A 269 2.55 0.59 7.27
N LEU A 270 1.31 0.88 6.88
CA LEU A 270 0.59 2.04 7.39
C LEU A 270 0.10 1.75 8.82
N PRO A 271 0.34 2.66 9.77
CA PRO A 271 -0.19 2.51 11.12
C PRO A 271 -1.71 2.65 11.07
N MET A 272 -2.41 1.54 11.26
CA MET A 272 -3.87 1.51 11.31
C MET A 272 -4.37 0.78 12.56
N PRO A 273 -4.25 1.41 13.74
CA PRO A 273 -4.65 0.78 14.99
C PRO A 273 -6.15 0.54 15.02
N SER A 274 -6.56 -0.70 15.27
CA SER A 274 -7.97 -1.07 15.31
C SER A 274 -8.76 -0.44 16.47
N SER A 275 -8.09 0.26 17.39
CA SER A 275 -8.74 0.98 18.48
C SER A 275 -9.45 2.26 18.03
N TYR A 276 -9.06 2.86 16.90
CA TYR A 276 -9.65 4.11 16.39
C TYR A 276 -9.66 4.21 14.86
N VAL A 277 -9.02 3.30 14.12
CA VAL A 277 -9.16 3.23 12.66
C VAL A 277 -10.21 2.17 12.34
N PRO A 278 -11.37 2.52 11.79
CA PRO A 278 -12.38 1.54 11.41
C PRO A 278 -11.89 0.70 10.22
N GLY A 279 -12.12 -0.61 10.28
CA GLY A 279 -11.86 -1.51 9.16
C GLY A 279 -12.68 -1.10 7.95
N ILE A 280 -12.09 -1.14 6.76
CA ILE A 280 -12.82 -0.82 5.51
C ILE A 280 -14.08 -1.68 5.44
N THR A 281 -15.22 -1.05 5.14
CA THR A 281 -16.60 -1.60 5.13
C THR A 281 -17.28 -1.89 6.48
N SER A 282 -16.63 -1.62 7.62
CA SER A 282 -17.24 -1.83 8.95
C SER A 282 -18.43 -0.92 9.27
N LYS A 283 -18.56 0.22 8.57
CA LYS A 283 -19.50 1.33 8.87
C LYS A 283 -19.23 2.02 10.22
N LEU A 284 -18.12 1.73 10.87
CA LEU A 284 -17.70 2.38 12.12
C LEU A 284 -17.03 3.72 11.85
N THR A 285 -16.92 4.56 12.88
CA THR A 285 -16.20 5.84 12.85
C THR A 285 -14.92 5.76 13.67
N ASP A 286 -14.13 6.82 13.70
CA ASP A 286 -12.97 6.96 14.58
C ASP A 286 -13.34 7.06 16.07
N ASN A 287 -14.58 7.46 16.37
CA ASN A 287 -15.12 7.42 17.71
C ASN A 287 -15.93 6.13 17.95
N MET A 288 -15.31 5.16 18.62
CA MET A 288 -15.90 3.85 18.92
C MET A 288 -16.07 3.62 20.42
N THR A 289 -17.22 3.05 20.80
CA THR A 289 -17.42 2.45 22.12
C THR A 289 -16.53 1.23 22.31
N PHE A 290 -16.43 0.71 23.54
CA PHE A 290 -15.68 -0.52 23.79
C PHE A 290 -16.14 -1.70 22.91
N ILE A 291 -17.45 -1.91 22.77
CA ILE A 291 -18.01 -3.00 21.95
C ILE A 291 -17.66 -2.80 20.47
N GLN A 292 -17.79 -1.59 19.95
CA GLN A 292 -17.40 -1.29 18.56
C GLN A 292 -15.90 -1.49 18.32
N ARG A 293 -15.04 -1.15 19.30
CA ARG A 293 -13.60 -1.44 19.21
C ARG A 293 -13.32 -2.95 19.21
N LEU A 294 -14.06 -3.73 19.99
CA LEU A 294 -13.96 -5.19 19.98
C LEU A 294 -14.37 -5.77 18.63
N GLU A 295 -15.50 -5.33 18.08
CA GLU A 295 -15.97 -5.72 16.75
C GLU A 295 -14.96 -5.35 15.66
N ASN A 296 -14.41 -4.14 15.74
CA ASN A 296 -13.39 -3.68 14.81
C ASN A 296 -12.12 -4.52 14.92
N TRP A 297 -11.62 -4.76 16.14
CA TRP A 297 -10.45 -5.62 16.34
C TRP A 297 -10.67 -7.04 15.76
N LEU A 298 -11.85 -7.63 16.00
CA LEU A 298 -12.23 -8.93 15.42
C LEU A 298 -12.25 -8.89 13.88
N LEU A 299 -12.77 -7.81 13.28
CA LEU A 299 -12.76 -7.64 11.83
C LEU A 299 -11.33 -7.66 11.26
N TYR A 300 -10.40 -6.96 11.90
CA TYR A 300 -9.00 -6.95 11.49
C TYR A 300 -8.38 -8.35 11.61
N THR A 301 -8.53 -9.02 12.76
CA THR A 301 -7.98 -10.36 12.98
C THR A 301 -8.52 -11.38 11.99
N VAL A 302 -9.83 -11.37 11.75
CA VAL A 302 -10.48 -12.28 10.80
C VAL A 302 -10.04 -11.98 9.37
N SER A 303 -9.93 -10.69 8.99
CA SER A 303 -9.43 -10.30 7.68
C SER A 303 -7.99 -10.75 7.48
N ASP A 304 -7.10 -10.48 8.45
CA ASP A 304 -5.69 -10.91 8.40
C ASP A 304 -5.60 -12.43 8.17
N MET A 305 -6.35 -13.24 8.93
CA MET A 305 -6.38 -14.70 8.75
C MET A 305 -6.89 -15.11 7.36
N ILE A 306 -8.01 -14.55 6.92
CA ILE A 306 -8.61 -14.87 5.62
C ILE A 306 -7.64 -14.53 4.50
N TYR A 307 -7.04 -13.35 4.51
CA TYR A 307 -6.18 -12.93 3.42
C TYR A 307 -4.88 -13.71 3.42
N THR A 308 -4.22 -13.86 4.57
CA THR A 308 -2.95 -14.60 4.67
C THR A 308 -3.09 -16.09 4.34
N TYR A 309 -4.16 -16.76 4.77
CA TYR A 309 -4.27 -18.21 4.64
C TYR A 309 -5.21 -18.69 3.52
N TYR A 310 -6.07 -17.82 2.98
CA TYR A 310 -7.06 -18.22 1.97
C TYR A 310 -6.99 -17.42 0.67
N VAL A 311 -6.68 -16.12 0.70
CA VAL A 311 -6.67 -15.30 -0.53
C VAL A 311 -5.28 -15.20 -1.15
N PHE A 312 -4.27 -14.79 -0.38
CA PHE A 312 -2.92 -14.55 -0.88
C PHE A 312 -2.10 -15.78 -1.26
N PRO A 313 -2.27 -16.99 -0.70
CA PRO A 313 -1.40 -18.12 -1.05
C PRO A 313 -1.32 -18.42 -2.56
N GLU A 314 -2.41 -18.22 -3.30
CA GLU A 314 -2.41 -18.44 -4.76
C GLU A 314 -1.66 -17.33 -5.51
N TRP A 315 -1.70 -16.10 -5.02
CA TRP A 315 -0.95 -14.98 -5.58
C TRP A 315 0.52 -15.03 -5.21
N ASP A 316 0.84 -15.43 -3.99
CA ASP A 316 2.22 -15.64 -3.53
C ASP A 316 2.89 -16.74 -4.35
N GLU A 317 2.19 -17.86 -4.57
CA GLU A 317 2.69 -18.94 -5.45
C GLU A 317 2.89 -18.42 -6.89
N TYR A 318 1.94 -17.65 -7.41
CA TYR A 318 2.04 -17.09 -8.76
C TYR A 318 3.22 -16.11 -8.88
N TYR A 319 3.39 -15.18 -7.94
CA TYR A 319 4.44 -14.16 -7.97
C TYR A 319 5.83 -14.79 -7.76
N SER A 320 5.92 -15.92 -7.07
CA SER A 320 7.19 -16.65 -6.90
C SER A 320 7.70 -17.33 -8.19
N LYS A 321 6.82 -17.55 -9.18
CA LYS A 321 7.15 -18.25 -10.44
C LYS A 321 7.48 -17.30 -11.59
N VAL A 322 7.14 -16.02 -11.44
CA VAL A 322 7.32 -14.95 -12.44
C VAL A 322 8.66 -14.28 -12.23
#